data_AF-A0A9J6ERT6-F1
#
_entry.id   AF-A0A9J6ERT6-F1
#
_cell.length_a   1.000
_cell.length_b   1.000
_cell.length_c   1.000
_cell.angle_alpha   90.00
_cell.angle_beta   90.00
_cell.angle_gamma   90.00
#
_symmetry.space_group_name_H-M   'P 1'
#
loop_
_entity.id
_entity.type
_entity.pdbx_description
1 polymer ?
#
loop_
_entity_poly.entity_id
_entity_poly.type
_entity_poly.pdbx_seq_one_letter_code
_entity_poly.pdbx_strand_id
1 'polypeptide(L)'
;MCDIYDCSLGMMRIGPFNYEPMRGVDLWLSQNDDFILQHLSTSPEVESPMFVMQVRAALKYIQQHPFPGVTVFPDNRPHYFRKDEGGAWIPFCY
;
A
#
# COMPACT_ATOMS: atom_id res chain seq x y z
N MET A 1 7.34 5.56 -10.82
CA MET A 1 8.38 5.13 -9.87
C MET A 1 8.63 6.29 -8.92
N CYS A 2 8.69 6.03 -7.61
CA CYS A 2 8.78 7.06 -6.57
C CYS A 2 10.02 6.80 -5.71
N ASP A 3 10.79 7.85 -5.42
CA ASP A 3 11.88 7.77 -4.44
C ASP A 3 11.31 7.89 -3.02
N ILE A 4 11.68 6.94 -2.16
CA ILE A 4 11.13 6.80 -0.80
C ILE A 4 12.21 6.88 0.29
N TYR A 5 13.49 6.99 -0.06
CA TYR A 5 14.57 6.94 0.93
C TYR A 5 15.58 8.07 0.74
N ASP A 6 15.67 8.94 1.74
CA ASP A 6 16.70 9.96 1.82
C ASP A 6 17.93 9.38 2.53
N CYS A 7 18.96 9.06 1.77
CA CYS A 7 20.20 8.51 2.29
C CYS A 7 21.04 9.53 3.07
N SER A 8 20.87 10.84 2.81
CA SER A 8 21.59 11.90 3.52
C SER A 8 21.06 12.08 4.94
N LEU A 9 19.76 11.85 5.13
CA LEU A 9 19.08 11.95 6.42
C LEU A 9 18.86 10.59 7.10
N GLY A 10 19.18 9.48 6.44
CA GLY A 10 18.92 8.14 6.94
C GLY A 10 17.43 7.87 7.17
N MET A 11 16.56 8.43 6.35
CA MET A 11 15.13 8.54 6.62
C MET A 11 14.30 8.03 5.44
N MET A 12 13.29 7.22 5.73
CA MET A 12 12.29 6.81 4.75
C MET A 12 11.13 7.81 4.76
N ARG A 13 10.70 8.25 3.58
CA ARG A 13 9.57 9.14 3.36
C ARG A 13 8.53 8.42 2.49
N ILE A 14 7.34 8.23 3.04
CA ILE A 14 6.21 7.62 2.34
C ILE A 14 5.15 8.69 2.08
N GLY A 15 4.88 8.96 0.80
CA GLY A 15 3.78 9.82 0.37
C GLY A 15 4.03 11.34 0.51
N PRO A 16 2.95 12.13 0.62
CA PRO A 16 1.55 11.69 0.60
C PRO A 16 1.18 11.04 -0.74
N PHE A 17 0.24 10.11 -0.73
CA PHE A 17 -0.35 9.56 -1.94
C PHE A 17 -1.83 9.91 -2.03
N ASN A 18 -2.28 10.15 -3.25
CA ASN A 18 -3.67 10.46 -3.58
C ASN A 18 -4.11 9.59 -4.76
N TYR A 19 -5.34 9.08 -4.68
CA TYR A 19 -6.01 8.40 -5.78
C TYR A 19 -7.52 8.70 -5.71
N GLU A 20 -8.18 8.56 -6.85
CA GLU A 20 -9.63 8.58 -6.92
C GLU A 20 -10.21 7.26 -6.37
N PRO A 21 -11.40 7.29 -5.73
CA PRO A 21 -12.04 6.08 -5.24
C PRO A 21 -12.16 5.01 -6.33
N MET A 22 -11.63 3.81 -6.05
CA MET A 22 -11.69 2.70 -6.99
C MET A 22 -13.14 2.22 -7.17
N ARG A 23 -13.68 2.43 -8.37
CA ARG A 23 -15.01 1.90 -8.72
C ARG A 23 -14.98 0.38 -8.77
N GLY A 24 -15.95 -0.25 -8.13
CA GLY A 24 -16.11 -1.71 -8.17
C GLY A 24 -15.12 -2.48 -7.29
N VAL A 25 -14.47 -1.86 -6.30
CA VAL A 25 -13.63 -2.58 -5.33
C VAL A 25 -14.41 -3.71 -4.62
N ASP A 26 -15.70 -3.48 -4.33
CA ASP A 26 -16.59 -4.50 -3.77
C ASP A 26 -16.78 -5.70 -4.69
N LEU A 27 -16.87 -5.45 -6.00
CA LEU A 27 -17.01 -6.51 -7.01
C LEU A 27 -15.76 -7.36 -7.09
N TRP A 28 -14.58 -6.76 -6.99
CA TRP A 28 -13.31 -7.49 -6.94
C TRP A 28 -13.20 -8.33 -5.66
N LEU A 29 -13.58 -7.77 -4.53
CA LEU A 29 -13.56 -8.47 -3.25
C LEU A 29 -14.53 -9.65 -3.20
N SER A 30 -15.63 -9.61 -3.96
CA SER A 30 -16.60 -10.71 -4.05
C SER A 30 -16.17 -11.87 -4.97
N GLN A 31 -15.14 -11.69 -5.79
CA GLN A 31 -14.66 -12.76 -6.68
C GLN A 31 -13.97 -13.88 -5.91
N ASN A 32 -13.83 -15.06 -6.51
CA ASN A 32 -13.04 -16.16 -5.96
C ASN A 32 -11.53 -15.95 -6.18
N ASP A 33 -10.72 -16.79 -5.54
CA ASP A 33 -9.27 -16.63 -5.56
C ASP A 33 -8.66 -16.89 -6.94
N ASP A 34 -9.17 -17.89 -7.67
CA ASP A 34 -8.72 -18.20 -9.03
C ASP A 34 -8.97 -17.03 -9.98
N PHE A 35 -10.13 -16.38 -9.87
CA PHE A 35 -10.48 -15.21 -10.69
C PHE A 35 -9.54 -14.03 -10.38
N ILE A 36 -9.27 -13.76 -9.11
CA ILE A 36 -8.34 -12.71 -8.69
C ILE A 36 -6.94 -13.00 -9.22
N LEU A 37 -6.46 -14.23 -9.07
CA LEU A 37 -5.14 -14.64 -9.54
C LEU A 37 -5.03 -14.46 -11.06
N GLN A 38 -6.01 -14.95 -11.83
CA GLN A 38 -5.97 -14.88 -13.29
C GLN A 38 -6.08 -13.46 -13.85
N HIS A 39 -6.76 -12.54 -13.16
CA HIS A 39 -7.04 -11.20 -13.70
C HIS A 39 -6.20 -10.07 -13.09
N LEU A 40 -5.61 -10.26 -11.90
CA LEU A 40 -4.81 -9.25 -11.21
C LEU A 40 -3.32 -9.60 -11.13
N SER A 41 -2.92 -10.83 -11.48
CA SER A 41 -1.51 -11.19 -11.70
C SER A 41 -1.10 -10.99 -13.15
N THR A 42 0.15 -10.62 -13.37
CA THR A 42 0.78 -10.66 -14.71
C THR A 42 1.30 -12.04 -15.09
N SER A 43 1.39 -12.97 -14.13
CA SER A 43 1.97 -14.30 -14.27
C SER A 43 1.31 -15.33 -13.32
N PRO A 44 0.02 -15.67 -13.53
CA PRO A 44 -0.79 -16.47 -12.61
C PRO A 44 -0.17 -17.81 -12.19
N GLU A 45 0.61 -18.44 -13.07
CA GLU A 45 1.18 -19.78 -12.88
C GLU A 45 2.38 -19.83 -11.92
N VAL A 46 3.01 -18.69 -11.65
CA VAL A 46 4.27 -18.61 -10.87
C VAL A 46 4.18 -17.65 -9.69
N GLU A 47 2.98 -17.17 -9.37
CA GLU A 47 2.78 -16.32 -8.21
C GLU A 47 3.06 -17.04 -6.89
N SER A 48 3.41 -16.25 -5.88
CA SER A 48 3.50 -16.72 -4.51
C SER A 48 2.16 -17.30 -4.04
N PRO A 49 2.15 -18.35 -3.19
CA PRO A 49 0.92 -18.85 -2.56
C PRO A 49 0.15 -17.79 -1.75
N MET A 50 0.83 -16.70 -1.35
CA MET A 50 0.24 -15.61 -0.59
C MET A 50 -0.29 -14.46 -1.46
N PHE A 51 -0.16 -14.55 -2.79
CA PHE A 51 -0.49 -13.46 -3.71
C PHE A 51 -1.93 -12.99 -3.56
N VAL A 52 -2.91 -13.91 -3.68
CA VAL A 52 -4.33 -13.55 -3.62
C VAL A 52 -4.69 -12.95 -2.26
N MET A 53 -4.14 -13.49 -1.17
CA MET A 53 -4.32 -12.95 0.18
C MET A 53 -3.80 -11.51 0.27
N GLN A 54 -2.61 -11.23 -0.27
CA GLN A 54 -2.02 -9.88 -0.27
C GLN A 54 -2.81 -8.90 -1.14
N VAL A 55 -3.27 -9.33 -2.31
CA VAL A 55 -4.13 -8.52 -3.20
C VAL A 55 -5.45 -8.18 -2.51
N ARG A 56 -6.10 -9.16 -1.86
CA ARG A 56 -7.34 -8.91 -1.10
C ARG A 56 -7.12 -7.93 0.06
N ALA A 57 -6.00 -8.04 0.77
CA ALA A 57 -5.65 -7.08 1.83
C ALA A 57 -5.47 -5.67 1.27
N ALA A 58 -4.79 -5.53 0.12
CA ALA A 58 -4.62 -4.25 -0.55
C ALA A 58 -5.96 -3.66 -1.04
N LEU A 59 -6.83 -4.46 -1.66
CA LEU A 59 -8.16 -4.02 -2.09
C LEU A 59 -9.04 -3.58 -0.91
N LYS A 60 -9.02 -4.32 0.21
CA LYS A 60 -9.70 -3.91 1.44
C LYS A 60 -9.17 -2.58 1.98
N TYR A 61 -7.86 -2.38 1.94
CA TYR A 61 -7.25 -1.11 2.36
C TYR A 61 -7.72 0.06 1.48
N ILE A 62 -7.76 -0.14 0.16
CA ILE A 62 -8.28 0.86 -0.79
C ILE A 62 -9.77 1.16 -0.52
N GLN A 63 -10.57 0.14 -0.25
CA GLN A 63 -11.99 0.28 0.09
C GLN A 63 -12.19 1.10 1.37
N GLN A 64 -11.36 0.88 2.39
CA GLN A 64 -11.44 1.60 3.68
C GLN A 64 -10.94 3.05 3.59
N HIS A 65 -10.07 3.34 2.61
CA HIS A 65 -9.39 4.63 2.45
C HIS A 65 -9.63 5.25 1.06
N PRO A 66 -10.90 5.51 0.65
CA PRO A 66 -11.20 5.99 -0.70
C PRO A 66 -10.56 7.35 -1.02
N PHE A 67 -10.20 8.13 0.01
CA PHE A 67 -9.47 9.39 -0.09
C PHE A 67 -8.23 9.33 0.84
N PRO A 68 -7.10 8.77 0.39
CA PRO A 68 -5.94 8.51 1.25
C PRO A 68 -5.24 9.81 1.70
N GLY A 69 -5.28 10.89 0.92
CA GLY A 69 -4.75 12.19 1.34
C GLY A 69 -5.47 12.83 2.53
N VAL A 70 -6.61 12.26 2.95
CA VAL A 70 -7.35 12.67 4.15
C VAL A 70 -7.31 11.57 5.22
N THR A 71 -7.47 10.31 4.81
CA THR A 71 -7.66 9.19 5.75
C THR A 71 -6.36 8.48 6.11
N VAL A 72 -5.33 8.54 5.28
CA VAL A 72 -4.03 7.89 5.47
C VAL A 72 -2.94 8.91 5.76
N PHE A 73 -2.98 10.07 5.12
CA PHE A 73 -1.98 11.13 5.22
C PHE A 73 -2.62 12.40 5.81
N PRO A 74 -2.65 12.57 7.15
CA PRO A 74 -3.21 13.77 7.78
C PRO A 74 -2.56 15.04 7.23
N ASP A 75 -3.36 16.08 7.00
CA ASP A 75 -2.94 17.34 6.37
C ASP A 75 -2.21 17.17 5.03
N ASN A 76 -2.45 16.04 4.33
CA ASN A 76 -1.74 15.65 3.12
C ASN A 76 -0.20 15.68 3.30
N ARG A 77 0.29 15.27 4.49
CA ARG A 77 1.71 15.21 4.80
C ARG A 77 2.28 13.80 4.63
N PRO A 78 3.55 13.65 4.23
CA PRO A 78 4.22 12.35 4.20
C PRO A 78 4.33 11.74 5.60
N HIS A 79 4.40 10.42 5.65
CA HIS A 79 4.89 9.71 6.83
C HIS A 79 6.40 9.55 6.75
N TYR A 80 7.08 9.83 7.87
CA TYR A 80 8.52 9.70 7.98
C TYR A 80 8.87 8.55 8.92
N PHE A 81 9.93 7.81 8.59
CA PHE A 81 10.44 6.73 9.43
C PHE A 81 11.96 6.79 9.51
N ARG A 82 12.51 6.43 10.67
CA ARG A 82 13.95 6.27 10.90
C ARG A 82 14.23 4.92 11.53
N LYS A 83 15.47 4.46 11.44
CA LYS A 83 15.91 3.26 12.15
C LYS A 83 16.19 3.60 13.61
N ASP A 84 15.70 2.76 14.51
CA ASP A 84 16.13 2.77 15.91
C ASP A 84 17.51 2.11 16.09
N GLU A 85 17.99 2.03 17.33
CA GLU A 85 19.27 1.39 17.66
C GLU A 85 19.30 -0.11 17.29
N GLY A 86 18.13 -0.77 17.25
CA GLY A 86 17.97 -2.16 16.84
C GLY A 86 17.86 -2.33 15.31
N GLY A 87 17.82 -1.24 14.55
CA GLY A 87 17.68 -1.24 13.10
C GLY A 87 16.23 -1.34 12.59
N ALA A 88 15.23 -1.34 13.48
CA ALA A 88 13.81 -1.37 13.13
C ALA A 88 13.33 0.02 12.70
N TRP A 89 12.43 0.08 11.72
CA TRP A 89 11.82 1.33 11.28
C TRP A 89 10.76 1.79 12.28
N ILE A 90 10.97 2.96 12.88
CA ILE A 90 10.01 3.61 13.77
C ILE A 90 9.45 4.89 13.15
N PRO A 91 8.17 5.23 13.39
CA PRO A 91 7.62 6.51 12.97
C PRO A 91 8.42 7.67 13.54
N PHE A 92 8.66 8.69 12.71
CA PHE A 92 9.33 9.92 13.10
C PHE A 92 8.38 11.09 12.84
N CYS A 93 7.93 11.75 13.91
CA CYS A 93 7.12 12.97 13.79
C CYS A 93 8.04 14.17 13.69
N TYR A 94 7.88 14.98 12.64
CA TYR A 94 8.53 16.28 12.48
C TYR A 94 7.71 17.39 13.15
#